data_AF-A0A7Y2P1S6-F1
#
_entry.id   AF-A0A7Y2P1S6-F1
#
_cell.length_a   1.000
_cell.length_b   1.000
_cell.length_c   1.000
_cell.angle_alpha   90.00
_cell.angle_beta   90.00
_cell.angle_gamma   90.00
#
_symmetry.space_group_name_H-M   'P 1'
#
loop_
_entity.id
_entity.type
_entity.pdbx_description
1 polymer ?
#
loop_
_entity_poly.entity_id
_entity_poly.type
_entity_poly.pdbx_seq_one_letter_code
_entity_poly.pdbx_strand_id
1 'polypeptide(L)'
;MRIPESKIEEVRTSASVVDVVSEFVQLRKRGKNYIGLCPFHNEKTPSFTVSEEKQIFHCFGCHTGGNVFKFLMEFQKISFVEAVQH
;
A
#
# COMPACT_ATOMS: atom_id res chain seq x y z
N MET A 1 20.07 0.99 -13.82
CA MET A 1 19.09 2.05 -14.13
C MET A 1 18.83 2.80 -12.83
N ARG A 2 19.14 4.11 -12.75
CA ARG A 2 18.86 4.93 -11.55
C ARG A 2 17.59 5.73 -11.83
N ILE A 3 16.53 5.45 -11.09
CA ILE A 3 15.32 6.26 -11.12
C ILE A 3 15.63 7.58 -10.39
N PRO A 4 15.32 8.75 -10.97
CA PRO A 4 15.49 10.01 -10.28
C PRO A 4 14.63 10.05 -9.02
N GLU A 5 15.21 10.48 -7.90
CA GLU A 5 14.52 10.60 -6.60
C GLU A 5 13.27 11.48 -6.71
N SER A 6 13.27 12.47 -7.62
CA SER A 6 12.11 13.31 -7.92
C SER A 6 10.90 12.55 -8.46
N LYS A 7 11.09 11.48 -9.25
CA LYS A 7 9.99 10.63 -9.73
C LYS A 7 9.39 9.78 -8.61
N ILE A 8 10.23 9.35 -7.67
CA ILE A 8 9.82 8.61 -6.47
C ILE A 8 9.03 9.54 -5.54
N GLU A 9 9.44 10.79 -5.40
CA GLU A 9 8.68 11.81 -4.67
C GLU A 9 7.38 12.18 -5.36
N GLU A 10 7.34 12.31 -6.69
CA GLU A 10 6.11 12.63 -7.45
C GLU A 10 5.02 11.60 -7.18
N VAL A 11 5.32 10.31 -7.30
CA VAL A 11 4.37 9.21 -7.03
C VAL A 11 3.96 9.16 -5.55
N ARG A 12 4.88 9.45 -4.62
CA ARG A 12 4.55 9.59 -3.18
C ARG A 12 3.68 10.80 -2.87
N THR A 13 3.73 11.84 -3.69
CA THR A 13 3.04 13.11 -3.43
C THR A 13 1.69 13.17 -4.15
N SER A 14 1.53 12.46 -5.28
CA SER A 14 0.29 12.47 -6.06
C SER A 14 -0.73 11.42 -5.62
N ALA A 15 -0.30 10.30 -5.02
CA ALA A 15 -1.18 9.20 -4.66
C ALA A 15 -1.05 8.85 -3.18
N SER A 16 -2.12 9.03 -2.41
CA SER A 16 -2.17 8.56 -1.03
C SER A 16 -2.09 7.03 -1.01
N VAL A 17 -1.35 6.45 -0.07
CA VAL A 17 -1.35 4.99 0.15
C VAL A 17 -2.76 4.43 0.30
N VAL A 18 -3.70 5.23 0.83
CA VAL A 18 -5.10 4.84 0.97
C VAL A 18 -5.77 4.74 -0.39
N ASP A 19 -5.56 5.70 -1.28
CA ASP A 19 -6.19 5.73 -2.61
C ASP A 19 -5.72 4.53 -3.43
N VAL A 20 -4.41 4.34 -3.52
CA VAL A 20 -3.82 3.22 -4.27
C VAL A 20 -4.29 1.88 -3.74
N VAL A 21 -4.27 1.68 -2.42
CA VAL A 21 -4.71 0.40 -1.85
C VAL A 21 -6.22 0.21 -2.03
N SER A 22 -7.02 1.28 -1.96
CA SER A 22 -8.48 1.21 -2.11
C SER A 22 -8.93 0.78 -3.50
N GLU A 23 -8.08 0.92 -4.53
CA GLU A 23 -8.33 0.37 -5.86
C GLU A 23 -8.36 -1.18 -5.87
N PHE A 24 -7.63 -1.81 -4.95
CA PHE A 24 -7.45 -3.27 -4.92
C PHE A 24 -8.13 -3.94 -3.72
N VAL A 25 -8.28 -3.21 -2.61
CA VAL A 25 -8.76 -3.74 -1.33
C VAL A 25 -9.94 -2.89 -0.85
N GLN A 26 -11.05 -3.55 -0.52
CA GLN A 26 -12.15 -2.85 0.14
C GLN A 26 -11.73 -2.45 1.56
N LEU A 27 -11.54 -1.15 1.76
CA LEU A 27 -11.18 -0.57 3.03
C LEU A 27 -12.38 0.12 3.69
N ARG A 28 -12.45 0.01 5.03
CA ARG A 28 -13.41 0.76 5.85
C ARG A 28 -12.66 1.64 6.84
N LYS A 29 -13.07 2.90 6.96
CA LYS A 29 -12.46 3.84 7.91
C LYS A 29 -12.79 3.44 9.36
N ARG A 30 -11.78 3.38 10.22
CA ARG A 30 -11.89 3.12 11.66
C ARG A 30 -10.96 4.07 12.41
N GLY A 31 -11.54 5.12 12.99
CA GLY A 31 -10.78 6.20 13.61
C GLY A 31 -9.91 6.92 12.57
N LYS A 32 -8.59 6.96 12.80
CA LYS A 32 -7.61 7.60 11.91
C LYS A 32 -7.08 6.69 10.79
N ASN A 33 -7.38 5.40 10.84
CA ASN A 33 -6.87 4.41 9.90
C ASN A 33 -8.00 3.78 9.08
N TYR A 34 -7.62 3.01 8.08
CA TYR A 34 -8.51 2.22 7.24
C TYR A 34 -8.20 0.75 7.45
N ILE A 35 -9.22 -0.11 7.46
CA ILE A 35 -9.07 -1.55 7.73
C ILE A 35 -9.80 -2.38 6.66
N GLY A 36 -9.19 -3.48 6.25
CA GLY A 36 -9.75 -4.43 5.29
C GLY A 36 -9.20 -5.85 5.47
N LEU A 37 -9.59 -6.75 4.58
CA LEU A 37 -8.96 -8.07 4.46
C LEU A 37 -7.60 -7.92 3.77
N CYS A 38 -6.62 -8.69 4.22
CA CYS A 38 -5.30 -8.66 3.65
C CYS A 38 -5.29 -9.28 2.25
N PRO A 39 -4.73 -8.59 1.23
CA PRO A 39 -4.58 -9.16 -0.10
C PRO A 39 -3.42 -10.17 -0.20
N PHE A 40 -2.54 -10.22 0.80
CA PHE A 40 -1.31 -11.03 0.79
C PHE A 40 -1.46 -12.41 1.43
N HIS A 41 -2.56 -12.67 2.15
CA HIS A 41 -2.84 -13.99 2.70
C HIS A 41 -4.35 -14.19 2.86
N ASN A 42 -4.79 -15.44 2.81
CA ASN A 42 -6.21 -15.75 2.90
C ASN A 42 -6.69 -15.72 4.36
N GLU A 43 -7.55 -14.76 4.70
CA GLU A 43 -8.13 -14.60 6.04
C GLU A 43 -9.63 -14.28 5.98
N LYS A 44 -10.35 -14.54 7.09
CA LYS A 44 -11.78 -14.21 7.24
C LYS A 44 -12.04 -12.98 8.11
N THR A 45 -11.05 -12.59 8.92
CA THR A 45 -11.13 -11.46 9.84
C THR A 45 -10.23 -10.34 9.33
N PRO A 46 -10.70 -9.08 9.24
CA PRO A 46 -9.86 -7.97 8.77
C PRO A 46 -8.63 -7.76 9.67
N SER A 47 -7.43 -7.98 9.15
CA SER A 47 -6.18 -7.67 9.86
C SER A 47 -5.30 -6.65 9.12
N PHE A 48 -5.71 -6.23 7.92
CA PHE A 48 -4.98 -5.28 7.10
C PHE A 48 -5.36 -3.85 7.46
N THR A 49 -4.38 -3.02 7.83
CA THR A 49 -4.57 -1.64 8.25
C THR A 49 -3.74 -0.69 7.38
N VAL A 50 -4.35 0.41 6.94
CA VAL A 50 -3.70 1.49 6.20
C VAL A 50 -3.79 2.79 6.99
N SER A 51 -2.67 3.48 7.14
CA SER A 51 -2.59 4.77 7.83
C SER A 51 -2.29 5.86 6.82
N GLU A 52 -3.27 6.74 6.61
CA GLU A 52 -3.16 7.90 5.72
C GLU A 52 -2.12 8.89 6.24
N GLU A 53 -2.15 9.19 7.54
CA GLU A 53 -1.21 10.11 8.19
C GLU A 53 0.24 9.63 8.06
N LYS A 54 0.47 8.33 8.21
CA LYS A 54 1.81 7.74 8.15
C LYS A 54 2.23 7.29 6.75
N GLN A 55 1.33 7.32 5.78
CA GLN A 55 1.54 6.82 4.42
C GLN A 55 2.11 5.38 4.37
N ILE A 56 1.57 4.49 5.22
CA ILE A 56 1.97 3.07 5.30
C ILE A 56 0.77 2.13 5.41
N PHE A 57 0.99 0.86 5.08
CA PHE A 57 0.11 -0.25 5.40
C PHE A 57 0.81 -1.27 6.32
N HIS A 58 0.01 -2.02 7.06
CA HIS A 58 0.47 -3.15 7.86
C HIS A 58 -0.65 -4.18 8.03
N CYS A 59 -0.33 -5.45 7.81
CA CYS A 59 -1.18 -6.58 8.10
C CYS A 59 -0.78 -7.22 9.43
N PHE A 60 -1.68 -7.25 10.41
CA PHE A 60 -1.41 -7.88 11.70
C PHE A 60 -1.51 -9.42 11.68
N GLY A 61 -2.13 -10.02 10.66
CA GLY A 61 -2.17 -11.47 10.47
C GLY A 61 -0.87 -12.06 9.89
N CYS A 62 -0.37 -11.50 8.79
CA CYS A 62 0.83 -12.02 8.10
C CYS A 62 2.08 -11.14 8.22
N HIS A 63 2.02 -10.05 9.01
CA HIS A 63 3.13 -9.13 9.28
C HIS A 63 3.69 -8.39 8.05
N THR A 64 3.02 -8.48 6.90
CA THR A 64 3.41 -7.72 5.71
C THR A 64 3.07 -6.24 5.93
N GLY A 65 4.03 -5.36 5.71
CA GLY A 65 3.85 -3.92 5.85
C GLY A 65 4.90 -3.14 5.08
N GLY A 66 4.58 -1.88 4.78
CA GLY A 66 5.41 -1.00 3.98
C GLY A 66 4.69 0.26 3.52
N ASN A 67 5.31 0.96 2.58
CA ASN A 67 4.71 2.09 1.87
C ASN A 67 3.97 1.63 0.61
N VAL A 68 3.44 2.59 -0.15
CA VAL A 68 2.73 2.36 -1.42
C VAL A 68 3.54 1.55 -2.45
N PHE A 69 4.84 1.80 -2.57
CA PHE A 69 5.69 1.04 -3.50
C PHE A 69 5.82 -0.41 -3.10
N LYS A 70 6.07 -0.68 -1.81
CA LYS A 70 6.14 -2.06 -1.32
C LYS A 70 4.81 -2.78 -1.52
N PHE A 71 3.68 -2.08 -1.36
CA PHE A 71 2.38 -2.65 -1.68
C PHE A 71 2.29 -3.06 -3.16
N LEU A 72 2.58 -2.14 -4.09
CA LEU A 72 2.49 -2.39 -5.53
C LEU A 72 3.44 -3.50 -6.00
N MET A 73 4.69 -3.48 -5.51
CA MET A 73 5.69 -4.49 -5.83
C MET A 73 5.25 -5.88 -5.38
N GLU A 74 4.77 -6.03 -4.15
CA GLU A 74 4.34 -7.33 -3.62
C GLU A 74 3.01 -7.79 -4.23
N PHE A 75 2.08 -6.86 -4.45
CA PHE A 75 0.73 -7.17 -4.92
C PHE A 75 0.70 -7.49 -6.42
N GLN A 76 1.37 -6.67 -7.25
CA GLN A 76 1.43 -6.87 -8.70
C GLN A 76 2.63 -7.72 -9.14
N LYS A 77 3.55 -8.07 -8.22
CA LYS A 77 4.81 -8.77 -8.52
C LYS A 77 5.68 -8.04 -9.53
N ILE A 78 5.63 -6.71 -9.49
CA ILE A 78 6.39 -5.82 -10.37
C ILE A 78 7.66 -5.31 -9.69
N SER A 79 8.65 -4.94 -10.48
CA SER A 79 9.86 -4.30 -9.99
C SER A 79 9.58 -2.90 -9.44
N PHE A 80 10.51 -2.37 -8.64
CA PHE A 80 10.43 -0.98 -8.17
C PHE A 80 10.34 0.03 -9.33
N VAL A 81 10.99 -0.25 -10.46
CA VAL A 81 10.93 0.61 -11.65
C VAL A 81 9.53 0.70 -12.20
N GLU A 82 8.86 -0.43 -12.33
CA GLU A 82 7.48 -0.51 -12.79
C GLU A 82 6.52 0.12 -11.76
N ALA A 83 6.76 -0.08 -10.47
CA ALA A 83 5.95 0.52 -9.41
C ALA A 83 6.05 2.05 -9.34
N VAL A 84 7.15 2.65 -9.81
CA VAL A 84 7.31 4.12 -9.91
C VAL A 84 6.77 4.68 -11.23
N GLN A 85 6.51 3.84 -12.22
CA GLN A 85 5.86 4.26 -13.48
C GLN A 85 4.33 4.23 -13.40
N HIS A 86 3.78 3.60 -12.35
CA HIS A 86 2.36 3.61 -11.99
C HIS A 86 1.94 4.96 -11.38
#